data_AF-A0A7Z9FX15-F1
#
_entry.id   AF-A0A7Z9FX15-F1
#
_cell.length_a   1.000
_cell.length_b   1.000
_cell.length_c   1.000
_cell.angle_alpha   90.00
_cell.angle_beta   90.00
_cell.angle_gamma   90.00
#
_symmetry.space_group_name_H-M   'P 1'
#
loop_
_entity.id
_entity.type
_entity.pdbx_description
1 polymer ?
#
loop_
_entity_poly.entity_id
_entity_poly.type
_entity_poly.pdbx_seq_one_letter_code
_entity_poly.pdbx_strand_id
1 'polypeptide(L)' 'MKGKRYPLGDGITNDHANYWGTGGRDKWDQSTAPIGSFDANGYSLYDMAGNAWEWCSDWYGEDYYS' A
#
# COMPACT_ATOMS: atom_id res chain seq x y z
N MET A 1 9.13 -6.88 9.88
CA MET A 1 8.27 -5.72 10.22
C MET A 1 7.09 -6.20 11.07
N LYS A 2 7.18 -6.14 12.41
CA LYS A 2 6.08 -6.55 13.31
C LYS A 2 5.54 -5.31 14.02
N GLY A 3 4.21 -5.19 14.09
CA GLY A 3 3.54 -4.10 14.84
C GLY A 3 3.70 -2.71 14.23
N LYS A 4 3.93 -2.62 12.91
CA LYS A 4 3.99 -1.35 12.18
C LYS A 4 2.66 -1.02 11.53
N ARG A 5 2.35 0.27 11.40
CA ARG A 5 1.08 0.74 10.84
C ARG A 5 0.98 0.53 9.32
N TYR A 6 2.08 0.70 8.60
CA TYR A 6 2.18 0.54 7.14
C TYR A 6 3.29 -0.44 6.78
N PRO A 7 3.30 -0.98 5.54
CA PRO A 7 4.32 -1.93 5.08
C PRO A 7 5.76 -1.41 5.18
N LEU A 8 5.96 -0.09 5.16
CA LEU A 8 7.28 0.54 5.21
C LEU A 8 7.61 1.20 6.56
N GLY A 9 6.67 1.28 7.50
CA GLY A 9 6.90 1.94 8.80
C GLY A 9 5.64 2.47 9.44
N ASP A 10 5.79 3.49 10.29
CA ASP A 10 4.67 4.08 11.06
C ASP A 10 4.02 5.29 10.38
N GLY A 11 4.61 5.78 9.27
CA GLY A 11 4.08 6.84 8.43
C GLY A 11 4.02 6.43 6.97
N ILE A 12 3.16 7.09 6.21
CA ILE A 12 3.04 6.95 4.76
C ILE A 12 2.94 8.35 4.15
N THR A 13 3.58 8.53 3.00
CA THR A 13 3.55 9.78 2.21
C THR A 13 3.46 9.39 0.73
N ASN A 14 3.22 10.36 -0.14
CA ASN A 14 3.22 10.14 -1.58
C ASN A 14 4.61 9.75 -2.16
N ASP A 15 5.67 9.73 -1.33
CA ASP A 15 6.94 9.09 -1.71
C ASP A 15 6.94 7.57 -1.51
N HIS A 16 5.95 7.02 -0.82
CA HIS A 16 5.92 5.61 -0.39
C HIS A 16 4.84 4.79 -1.09
N ALA A 17 3.80 5.42 -1.63
CA ALA A 17 2.66 4.75 -2.24
C ALA A 17 1.89 5.70 -3.16
N ASN A 18 1.15 5.11 -4.11
CA ASN A 18 0.12 5.80 -4.88
C ASN A 18 -1.21 5.75 -4.11
N TYR A 19 -1.68 6.86 -3.57
CA TYR A 19 -2.95 6.91 -2.83
C TYR A 19 -3.67 8.24 -3.06
N TRP A 20 -4.32 8.80 -2.04
CA TRP A 20 -5.08 10.05 -2.17
C TRP A 20 -4.16 11.25 -2.44
N GLY A 21 -4.37 11.89 -3.60
CA GLY A 21 -3.61 13.05 -4.05
C GLY A 21 -2.26 12.67 -4.66
N THR A 22 -1.57 13.64 -5.24
CA THR A 22 -0.24 13.45 -5.82
C THR A 22 0.82 14.29 -5.08
N GLY A 23 2.08 13.88 -5.18
CA GLY A 23 3.22 14.55 -4.55
C GLY A 23 4.45 13.66 -4.52
N GLY A 24 5.66 14.24 -4.42
CA GLY A 24 6.89 13.43 -4.33
C GLY A 24 7.05 12.46 -5.51
N ARG A 25 7.17 11.15 -5.21
CA ARG A 25 7.23 10.06 -6.23
C ARG A 25 5.88 9.72 -6.86
N ASP A 26 4.76 9.91 -6.17
CA ASP A 26 3.43 9.66 -6.70
C ASP A 26 2.98 10.78 -7.64
N LYS A 27 2.78 10.42 -8.91
CA LYS A 27 2.44 11.34 -10.00
C LYS A 27 1.15 10.94 -10.70
N TRP A 28 0.41 9.96 -10.18
CA TRP A 28 -0.72 9.35 -10.84
C TRP A 28 -2.03 9.82 -10.21
N ASP A 29 -2.50 11.00 -10.63
CA ASP A 29 -3.80 11.50 -10.18
C ASP A 29 -4.92 10.58 -10.68
N GLN A 30 -5.70 10.04 -9.75
CA GLN A 30 -6.86 9.17 -10.01
C GLN A 30 -6.58 8.01 -10.99
N SER A 31 -5.34 7.50 -10.98
CA SER A 31 -4.90 6.42 -11.87
C SER A 31 -3.88 5.53 -11.19
N THR A 32 -3.59 4.37 -11.78
CA THR A 32 -2.62 3.42 -11.24
C THR A 32 -1.19 3.79 -11.58
N ALA A 33 -0.27 3.44 -10.69
CA ALA A 33 1.17 3.50 -10.94
C ALA A 33 1.65 2.16 -11.51
N PRO A 34 2.71 2.15 -12.33
CA PRO A 34 3.43 0.92 -12.67
C PRO A 34 3.87 0.17 -11.41
N ILE A 35 3.80 -1.15 -11.43
CA ILE A 35 4.22 -1.98 -10.29
C ILE A 35 5.70 -1.72 -9.98
N GLY A 36 6.02 -1.54 -8.70
CA GLY A 36 7.37 -1.28 -8.24
C GLY A 36 7.84 0.17 -8.45
N SER A 37 6.91 1.12 -8.59
CA SER A 37 7.23 2.55 -8.61
C SER A 37 7.74 3.07 -7.26
N PHE A 38 7.42 2.35 -6.17
CA PHE A 38 7.84 2.64 -4.80
C PHE A 38 8.72 1.52 -4.23
N ASP A 39 9.32 1.76 -3.08
CA ASP A 39 10.26 0.79 -2.49
C ASP A 39 9.53 -0.47 -1.98
N ALA A 40 10.17 -1.62 -2.13
CA ALA A 40 9.65 -2.87 -1.58
C ALA A 40 9.68 -2.85 -0.05
N ASN A 41 8.75 -3.57 0.58
CA ASN A 41 8.84 -3.85 2.01
C ASN A 41 9.96 -4.87 2.32
N GLY A 42 10.16 -5.19 3.60
CA GLY A 42 11.20 -6.13 4.05
C GLY A 42 11.03 -7.59 3.58
N TYR A 43 9.98 -7.89 2.82
CA TYR A 43 9.72 -9.19 2.19
C TYR A 43 9.84 -9.14 0.66
N SER A 44 10.37 -8.05 0.10
CA SER A 44 10.46 -7.82 -1.35
C SER A 44 9.10 -7.75 -2.06
N LEU A 45 8.04 -7.39 -1.34
CA LEU A 45 6.71 -7.13 -1.92
C LEU A 45 6.56 -5.63 -2.19
N TYR A 46 6.00 -5.31 -3.35
CA TYR A 46 5.75 -3.95 -3.82
C TYR A 46 4.27 -3.60 -3.72
N ASP A 47 3.97 -2.30 -3.60
CA ASP A 47 2.62 -1.73 -3.74
C ASP A 47 1.55 -2.31 -2.78
N MET A 48 1.95 -2.98 -1.70
CA MET A 48 1.06 -3.51 -0.66
C MET A 48 0.24 -2.43 0.08
N ALA A 49 0.54 -1.15 -0.15
CA ALA A 49 -0.26 -0.02 0.29
C ALA A 49 -0.50 0.92 -0.91
N GLY A 50 -1.77 1.15 -1.24
CA GLY A 50 -2.15 2.01 -2.37
C GLY A 50 -2.21 1.27 -3.71
N ASN A 51 -2.13 2.03 -4.80
CA ASN A 51 -2.22 1.61 -6.20
C ASN A 51 -3.58 1.00 -6.60
N ALA A 52 -3.92 -0.16 -6.05
CA ALA A 52 -5.18 -0.85 -6.26
C ALA A 52 -5.58 -1.69 -5.04
N TRP A 53 -6.86 -2.01 -4.93
CA TRP A 53 -7.29 -3.05 -4.00
C TRP A 53 -6.97 -4.43 -4.57
N GLU A 54 -6.43 -5.30 -3.72
CA GLU A 54 -6.10 -6.67 -4.06
C GLU A 54 -7.07 -7.63 -3.37
N TRP A 55 -7.73 -8.49 -4.14
CA TRP A 55 -8.70 -9.45 -3.62
C TRP A 55 -8.02 -10.56 -2.80
N CYS A 56 -8.67 -10.95 -1.70
CA CYS A 56 -8.32 -12.15 -0.93
C CYS A 56 -9.31 -13.29 -1.23
N SER A 57 -8.92 -14.53 -0.93
CA SER A 57 -9.80 -15.70 -1.07
C SER A 57 -10.90 -15.73 0.01
N ASP A 58 -10.72 -14.99 1.09
CA ASP A 58 -11.55 -15.00 2.28
C ASP A 58 -12.85 -14.22 2.09
N TRP A 59 -13.93 -14.69 2.73
CA TRP A 59 -15.13 -13.90 2.90
C TRP A 59 -14.94 -12.87 4.01
N TYR A 60 -15.53 -11.69 3.84
CA TYR A 60 -15.53 -10.65 4.86
C TYR A 60 -16.46 -11.01 6.04
N GLY A 61 -15.96 -10.86 7.26
CA GLY A 61 -16.73 -10.92 8.50
C GLY A 61 -16.08 -10.05 9.58
N GLU A 62 -16.84 -9.12 10.16
CA GLU A 62 -16.32 -8.10 11.09
C GLU A 62 -15.69 -8.70 12.36
N ASP A 63 -16.31 -9.75 12.91
CA ASP A 63 -15.86 -10.42 14.15
C ASP A 63 -15.02 -11.69 13.92
N TYR A 64 -14.47 -11.90 12.71
CA TYR A 64 -13.79 -13.16 12.36
C TYR A 64 -12.53 -13.45 13.20
N TYR A 65 -11.90 -12.42 13.78
CA TYR A 65 -10.63 -12.51 14.53
C TYR A 65 -10.75 -12.17 16.03
N SER A 66 -11.96 -11.97 16.55
CA SER A 66 -12.24 -11.57 17.94
C SER A 66 -12.16 -12.74 18.93
#